data_AF-A0AB73TK65-F1
#
_entry.id   AF-A0AB73TK65-F1
#
_cell.length_a   1.000
_cell.length_b   1.000
_cell.length_c   1.000
_cell.angle_alpha   90.00
_cell.angle_beta   90.00
_cell.angle_gamma   90.00
#
_symmetry.space_group_name_H-M   'P 1'
#
loop_
_entity.id
_entity.type
_entity.pdbx_description
1 polymer ?
#
loop_
_entity_poly.entity_id
_entity_poly.type
_entity_poly.pdbx_seq_one_letter_code
_entity_poly.pdbx_strand_id
1 'polypeptide(L)'
;ASELVAGALQDHGRAKVMGNRTFGKGSVQVILPLSENTGIKLTTSRYYTPNGSSIQAKGIEPDIVVSDTEKGDLFRLPREADLQRHLSNKQTPEEEVRSNEIDKEQLKDFKMFEFGGDDDFQLRQAINLLQGRPVETGGPGGTTVVEAAPAARQRITVDGVESSQK
;
A
#
# COMPACT_ATOMS: atom_id res chain seq x y z
N ALA A 1 -2.36 -10.27 4.09
CA ALA A 1 -1.02 -10.91 3.96
C ALA A 1 -0.08 -10.08 3.10
N SER A 2 -0.56 -9.50 1.98
CA SER A 2 0.26 -8.68 1.08
C SER A 2 1.01 -7.54 1.78
N GLU A 3 0.39 -6.91 2.78
CA GLU A 3 1.00 -5.81 3.56
C GLU A 3 2.26 -6.24 4.31
N LEU A 4 2.28 -7.47 4.85
CA LEU A 4 3.45 -7.99 5.56
C LEU A 4 4.63 -8.19 4.60
N VAL A 5 4.35 -8.66 3.38
CA VAL A 5 5.37 -8.85 2.34
C VAL A 5 5.90 -7.51 1.86
N ALA A 6 5.01 -6.56 1.55
CA ALA A 6 5.39 -5.21 1.12
C ALA A 6 6.26 -4.51 2.17
N GLY A 7 5.83 -4.51 3.44
CA GLY A 7 6.59 -3.93 4.54
C GLY A 7 7.94 -4.60 4.76
N ALA A 8 8.04 -5.93 4.65
CA ALA A 8 9.32 -6.63 4.79
C ALA A 8 10.29 -6.30 3.64
N LEU A 9 9.79 -6.22 2.40
CA LEU A 9 10.62 -5.84 1.26
C LEU A 9 11.10 -4.38 1.35
N GLN A 10 10.22 -3.47 1.80
CA GLN A 10 10.53 -2.07 2.04
C GLN A 10 11.58 -1.91 3.16
N ASP A 11 11.35 -2.53 4.32
CA ASP A 11 12.23 -2.45 5.50
C ASP A 11 13.65 -2.95 5.22
N HIS A 12 13.78 -3.99 4.39
CA HIS A 12 15.07 -4.52 3.98
C HIS A 12 15.71 -3.79 2.80
N GLY A 13 15.07 -2.72 2.28
CA GLY A 13 15.53 -1.99 1.11
C GLY A 13 15.63 -2.86 -0.16
N ARG A 14 14.82 -3.93 -0.24
CA ARG A 14 14.81 -4.89 -1.35
C ARG A 14 13.84 -4.53 -2.46
N ALA A 15 12.86 -3.67 -2.17
CA ALA A 15 11.96 -3.10 -3.15
C ALA A 15 11.57 -1.68 -2.73
N LYS A 16 11.19 -0.86 -3.71
CA LYS A 16 10.41 0.36 -3.47
C LYS A 16 8.93 0.02 -3.61
N VAL A 17 8.11 0.48 -2.67
CA VAL A 17 6.65 0.35 -2.70
C VAL A 17 6.07 1.62 -3.33
N MET A 18 5.20 1.45 -4.32
CA MET A 18 4.56 2.53 -5.07
C MET A 18 3.05 2.35 -5.06
N GLY A 19 2.31 3.47 -5.05
CA GLY A 19 0.85 3.48 -5.15
C GLY A 19 0.23 4.23 -3.98
N ASN A 20 -0.84 3.66 -3.44
CA ASN A 20 -1.58 4.22 -2.30
C ASN A 20 -1.33 3.42 -1.01
N ARG A 21 -1.56 4.10 0.13
CA ARG A 21 -1.52 3.48 1.46
C ARG A 21 -2.41 2.25 1.52
N THR A 22 -1.90 1.16 2.06
CA THR A 22 -2.64 -0.10 2.16
C THR A 22 -3.71 -0.09 3.25
N PHE A 23 -4.51 -1.15 3.32
CA PHE A 23 -5.70 -1.23 4.18
C PHE A 23 -5.41 -1.14 5.70
N GLY A 24 -4.36 -1.77 6.20
CA GLY A 24 -3.96 -1.74 7.61
C GLY A 24 -4.41 -2.93 8.46
N LYS A 25 -4.54 -4.13 7.88
CA LYS A 25 -4.90 -5.32 8.66
C LYS A 25 -3.66 -6.03 9.17
N GLY A 26 -3.31 -5.74 10.43
CA GLY A 26 -2.14 -6.27 11.10
C GLY A 26 -2.46 -7.24 12.24
N SER A 27 -3.56 -8.02 12.18
CA SER A 27 -3.96 -8.92 13.26
C SER A 27 -4.23 -10.36 12.79
N VAL A 28 -3.99 -11.31 13.70
CA VAL A 28 -4.25 -12.75 13.51
C VAL A 28 -5.47 -13.14 14.33
N GLN A 29 -6.43 -13.79 13.69
CA GLN A 29 -7.66 -14.24 14.32
C GLN A 29 -7.76 -15.76 14.22
N VAL A 30 -8.08 -16.40 15.33
CA VAL A 30 -8.31 -17.85 15.44
C VAL A 30 -9.76 -18.08 15.81
N ILE A 31 -10.37 -19.15 15.28
CA ILE A 31 -11.71 -19.58 15.69
C ILE A 31 -11.55 -20.67 16.74
N LEU A 32 -12.03 -20.41 17.96
CA LEU A 32 -12.07 -21.37 19.05
C LEU A 32 -13.47 -21.99 19.09
N PRO A 33 -13.64 -23.30 18.76
CA PRO A 33 -14.94 -23.94 18.83
C PRO A 33 -15.41 -24.07 20.29
N LEU A 34 -16.69 -23.79 20.53
CA LEU A 34 -17.36 -24.01 21.82
C LEU A 34 -18.32 -25.22 21.75
N SER A 35 -18.88 -25.48 20.57
CA SER A 35 -19.73 -26.62 20.24
C SER A 35 -19.64 -26.90 18.73
N GLU A 36 -20.34 -27.93 18.25
CA GLU A 36 -20.41 -28.28 16.81
C GLU A 36 -20.81 -27.11 15.89
N ASN A 37 -21.62 -26.16 16.40
CA ASN A 37 -22.19 -25.07 15.60
C ASN A 37 -21.88 -23.67 16.16
N THR A 38 -20.99 -23.56 17.14
CA THR A 38 -20.67 -22.27 17.78
C THR A 38 -19.18 -22.15 18.05
N GLY A 39 -18.62 -20.97 17.80
CA GLY A 39 -17.22 -20.67 18.10
C GLY A 39 -16.99 -19.19 18.36
N ILE A 40 -15.88 -18.88 19.02
CA ILE A 40 -15.41 -17.53 19.28
C ILE A 40 -14.30 -17.20 18.29
N LYS A 41 -14.45 -16.09 17.55
CA LYS A 41 -13.36 -15.52 16.77
C LYS A 41 -12.53 -14.61 17.66
N LEU A 42 -11.31 -15.03 17.99
CA LEU A 42 -10.43 -14.33 18.91
C LEU A 42 -9.19 -13.82 18.19
N THR A 43 -8.87 -12.54 18.37
CA THR A 43 -7.57 -12.01 17.95
C THR A 43 -6.50 -12.44 18.94
N THR A 44 -5.51 -13.18 18.47
CA THR A 44 -4.44 -13.73 19.32
C THR A 44 -3.12 -12.97 19.19
N SER A 45 -2.86 -12.38 18.02
CA SER A 45 -1.57 -11.74 17.72
C SER A 45 -1.72 -10.54 16.79
N ARG A 46 -0.66 -9.73 16.71
CA ARG A 46 -0.47 -8.65 15.73
C ARG A 46 0.78 -8.88 14.89
N TYR A 47 0.75 -8.42 13.65
CA TYR A 47 1.89 -8.40 12.74
C TYR A 47 2.64 -7.09 12.85
N TYR A 48 3.96 -7.19 12.82
CA TYR A 48 4.90 -6.09 12.77
C TYR A 48 5.85 -6.31 11.60
N THR A 49 6.29 -5.22 10.97
CA THR A 49 7.35 -5.29 9.96
C THR A 49 8.69 -5.61 10.63
N PRO A 50 9.73 -6.03 9.87
CA PRO A 50 11.06 -6.31 10.44
C PRO A 50 11.65 -5.18 11.29
N ASN A 51 11.35 -3.91 10.96
CA ASN A 51 11.77 -2.74 11.74
C ASN A 51 10.90 -2.48 12.99
N GLY A 52 9.92 -3.33 13.27
CA GLY A 52 9.06 -3.23 14.45
C GLY A 52 7.86 -2.29 14.31
N SER A 53 7.52 -1.86 13.10
CA SER A 53 6.37 -1.00 12.83
C SER A 53 5.06 -1.81 12.80
N SER A 54 4.03 -1.34 13.53
CA SER A 54 2.69 -1.94 13.49
C SER A 54 1.96 -1.63 12.20
N ILE A 55 1.42 -2.68 11.57
CA ILE A 55 0.55 -2.58 10.38
C ILE A 55 -0.90 -2.31 10.78
N GLN A 56 -1.33 -2.72 11.98
CA GLN A 56 -2.73 -2.65 12.39
C GLN A 56 -3.22 -1.19 12.45
N ALA A 57 -4.35 -0.89 11.80
CA ALA A 57 -4.95 0.45 11.64
C ALA A 57 -4.04 1.51 10.98
N LYS A 58 -2.81 1.14 10.60
CA LYS A 58 -1.86 2.00 9.89
C LYS A 58 -1.73 1.58 8.42
N GLY A 59 -1.44 0.32 8.15
CA GLY A 59 -1.04 -0.12 6.81
C GLY A 59 0.42 0.18 6.52
N ILE A 60 0.81 -0.05 5.27
CA ILE A 60 2.12 0.26 4.71
C ILE A 60 1.97 1.57 3.94
N GLU A 61 2.77 2.56 4.31
CA GLU A 61 2.92 3.79 3.55
C GLU A 61 3.90 3.53 2.39
N PRO A 62 3.54 3.84 1.13
CA PRO A 62 4.42 3.61 0.00
C PRO A 62 5.60 4.59 0.02
N ASP A 63 6.74 4.17 -0.54
CA ASP A 63 7.90 5.05 -0.74
C ASP A 63 7.61 6.14 -1.77
N ILE A 64 6.76 5.81 -2.76
CA ILE A 64 6.32 6.74 -3.81
C ILE A 64 4.80 6.70 -3.88
N VAL A 65 4.17 7.77 -3.39
CA VAL A 65 2.72 7.91 -3.43
C VAL A 65 2.28 8.18 -4.87
N VAL A 66 1.40 7.34 -5.41
CA VAL A 66 0.81 7.50 -6.74
C VAL A 66 -0.68 7.18 -6.63
N SER A 67 -1.52 8.12 -7.02
CA SER A 67 -2.96 7.95 -7.07
C SER A 67 -3.38 6.82 -8.00
N ASP A 68 -4.61 6.33 -7.85
CA ASP A 68 -5.12 5.25 -8.71
C ASP A 68 -5.22 5.69 -10.19
N THR A 69 -5.45 7.00 -10.43
CA THR A 69 -5.45 7.61 -11.77
C THR A 69 -4.73 8.95 -11.79
N GLU A 70 -4.48 9.47 -12.99
CA GLU A 70 -3.99 10.84 -13.24
C GLU A 70 -4.83 11.90 -12.51
N LYS A 71 -6.15 11.69 -12.40
CA LYS A 71 -7.10 12.63 -11.78
C LYS A 71 -7.25 12.43 -10.27
N GLY A 72 -6.60 11.42 -9.68
CA GLY A 72 -6.71 11.08 -8.27
C GLY A 72 -7.19 9.64 -8.03
N ASP A 73 -7.52 9.35 -6.78
CA ASP A 73 -7.93 8.02 -6.33
C ASP A 73 -9.36 7.70 -6.77
N LEU A 74 -9.57 6.49 -7.29
CA LEU A 74 -10.87 6.04 -7.80
C LEU A 74 -11.82 5.68 -6.66
N PHE A 75 -11.24 5.06 -5.63
CA PHE A 75 -11.99 4.63 -4.47
C PHE A 75 -11.24 5.04 -3.21
N ARG A 76 -11.92 5.82 -2.38
CA ARG A 76 -11.64 5.79 -0.95
C ARG A 76 -12.26 4.53 -0.37
N LEU A 77 -11.57 3.41 -0.57
CA LEU A 77 -11.93 2.17 0.12
C LEU A 77 -11.76 2.39 1.62
N PRO A 78 -12.72 1.97 2.45
CA PRO A 78 -12.56 2.05 3.89
C PRO A 78 -11.30 1.30 4.29
N ARG A 79 -10.49 1.90 5.15
CA ARG A 79 -9.31 1.28 5.75
C ARG A 79 -9.69 0.64 7.07
N GLU A 80 -8.75 -0.10 7.65
CA GLU A 80 -9.00 -0.71 8.97
C GLU A 80 -9.32 0.35 10.04
N ALA A 81 -8.66 1.51 10.01
CA ALA A 81 -8.95 2.60 10.93
C ALA A 81 -10.36 3.20 10.78
N ASP A 82 -11.00 2.99 9.62
CA ASP A 82 -12.35 3.49 9.32
C ASP A 82 -13.43 2.50 9.78
N LEU A 83 -13.06 1.23 10.01
CA LEU A 83 -14.02 0.21 10.40
C LEU A 83 -14.49 0.42 11.84
N GLN A 84 -15.78 0.15 12.06
CA GLN A 84 -16.34 0.13 13.40
C GLN A 84 -15.67 -0.98 14.22
N ARG A 85 -15.25 -0.65 15.44
CA ARG A 85 -14.62 -1.58 16.38
C ARG A 85 -13.32 -2.22 15.86
N HIS A 86 -12.59 -1.51 15.00
CA HIS A 86 -11.22 -1.91 14.67
C HIS A 86 -10.34 -1.93 15.92
N LEU A 87 -9.23 -2.67 15.85
CA LEU A 87 -8.24 -2.64 16.92
C LEU A 87 -7.35 -1.43 16.75
N SER A 88 -7.29 -0.58 17.77
CA SER A 88 -6.45 0.62 17.78
C SER A 88 -4.95 0.28 17.74
N ASN A 89 -4.18 1.22 17.19
CA ASN A 89 -2.73 1.12 17.14
C ASN A 89 -2.09 1.85 18.34
N LYS A 90 -1.37 1.12 19.19
CA LYS A 90 -0.71 1.69 20.38
C LYS A 90 0.57 2.46 20.07
N GLN A 91 1.25 2.17 18.96
CA GLN A 91 2.51 2.85 18.60
C GLN A 91 2.25 4.24 18.00
N THR A 92 1.11 4.43 17.34
CA THR A 92 0.78 5.68 16.66
C THR A 92 -0.71 6.01 16.79
N PRO A 93 -1.22 6.32 18.00
CA PRO A 93 -2.65 6.60 18.22
C PRO A 93 -3.13 7.86 17.47
N GLU A 94 -2.23 8.81 17.27
CA GLU A 94 -2.51 10.10 16.61
C GLU A 94 -2.42 10.02 15.07
N GLU A 95 -1.85 8.96 14.51
CA GLU A 95 -1.72 8.75 13.06
C GLU A 95 -2.80 7.82 12.47
N GLU A 96 -3.88 7.55 13.22
CA GLU A 96 -5.07 6.88 12.70
C GLU A 96 -5.79 7.86 11.73
N VAL A 97 -5.19 8.06 10.55
CA VAL A 97 -5.73 8.88 9.47
C VAL A 97 -6.93 8.16 8.90
N ARG A 98 -8.10 8.54 9.40
CA ARG A 98 -9.38 8.13 8.82
C ARG A 98 -9.56 8.73 7.45
N SER A 99 -10.20 8.00 6.56
CA SER A 99 -10.58 8.55 5.26
C SER A 99 -11.69 9.60 5.46
N ASN A 100 -11.58 10.72 4.74
CA ASN A 100 -12.66 11.71 4.66
C ASN A 100 -13.86 11.10 3.93
N GLU A 101 -15.08 11.57 4.25
CA GLU A 101 -16.31 11.11 3.62
C GLU A 101 -16.24 11.20 2.08
N ILE A 102 -16.82 10.19 1.41
CA ILE A 102 -16.78 10.06 -0.04
C ILE A 102 -17.75 11.08 -0.66
N ASP A 103 -17.25 11.91 -1.57
CA ASP A 103 -18.10 12.73 -2.43
C ASP A 103 -18.77 11.82 -3.49
N LYS A 104 -20.06 11.55 -3.30
CA LYS A 104 -20.85 10.65 -4.14
C LYS A 104 -20.99 11.12 -5.58
N GLU A 105 -20.76 12.40 -5.86
CA GLU A 105 -20.82 12.94 -7.22
C GLU A 105 -19.63 12.48 -8.06
N GLN A 106 -18.46 12.25 -7.44
CA GLN A 106 -17.29 11.73 -8.16
C GLN A 106 -17.58 10.32 -8.70
N LEU A 107 -18.37 9.50 -7.98
CA LEU A 107 -18.66 8.10 -8.31
C LEU A 107 -19.44 7.87 -9.63
N LYS A 108 -19.99 8.90 -10.27
CA LYS A 108 -20.96 8.74 -11.37
C LYS A 108 -20.35 8.50 -12.77
N ASP A 109 -19.13 8.96 -13.02
CA ASP A 109 -18.49 8.90 -14.36
C ASP A 109 -17.23 8.01 -14.40
N PHE A 110 -17.02 7.14 -13.41
CA PHE A 110 -15.79 6.36 -13.35
C PHE A 110 -15.81 5.09 -14.22
N LYS A 111 -14.85 5.03 -15.15
CA LYS A 111 -14.44 3.80 -15.83
C LYS A 111 -13.44 3.05 -14.96
N MET A 112 -13.67 1.76 -14.73
CA MET A 112 -12.66 0.92 -14.11
C MET A 112 -11.51 0.65 -15.07
N PHE A 113 -10.28 0.91 -14.63
CA PHE A 113 -9.11 0.47 -15.37
C PHE A 113 -8.96 -1.04 -15.26
N GLU A 114 -8.31 -1.63 -16.26
CA GLU A 114 -7.93 -3.04 -16.20
C GLU A 114 -6.58 -3.15 -15.51
N PHE A 115 -6.50 -3.92 -14.43
CA PHE A 115 -5.22 -4.17 -13.75
C PHE A 115 -4.23 -4.80 -14.72
N GLY A 116 -3.07 -4.17 -14.91
CA GLY A 116 -2.10 -4.62 -15.90
C GLY A 116 -2.35 -4.13 -17.33
N GLY A 117 -3.46 -3.43 -17.58
CA GLY A 117 -3.80 -2.85 -18.87
C GLY A 117 -3.10 -1.52 -19.14
N ASP A 118 -3.28 -0.99 -20.34
CA ASP A 118 -2.69 0.29 -20.76
C ASP A 118 -3.27 1.50 -20.00
N ASP A 119 -4.44 1.34 -19.37
CA ASP A 119 -5.08 2.36 -18.54
C ASP A 119 -4.74 2.26 -17.05
N ASP A 120 -3.91 1.29 -16.65
CA ASP A 120 -3.37 1.18 -15.29
C ASP A 120 -2.29 2.26 -15.07
N PHE A 121 -2.71 3.37 -14.47
CA PHE A 121 -1.84 4.51 -14.22
C PHE A 121 -0.68 4.13 -13.29
N GLN A 122 -0.94 3.45 -12.17
CA GLN A 122 0.11 3.06 -11.22
C GLN A 122 1.15 2.14 -11.87
N LEU A 123 0.73 1.21 -12.73
CA LEU A 123 1.66 0.38 -13.48
C LEU A 123 2.51 1.19 -14.47
N ARG A 124 1.90 2.11 -15.23
CA ARG A 124 2.63 3.01 -16.13
C ARG A 124 3.72 3.78 -15.39
N GLN A 125 3.41 4.25 -14.18
CA GLN A 125 4.36 4.97 -13.33
C GLN A 125 5.47 4.08 -12.76
N ALA A 126 5.14 2.84 -12.38
CA ALA A 126 6.16 1.88 -11.98
C ALA A 126 7.14 1.58 -13.11
N ILE A 127 6.65 1.44 -14.35
CA ILE A 127 7.49 1.26 -15.54
C ILE A 127 8.35 2.51 -15.79
N ASN A 128 7.79 3.71 -15.64
CA ASN A 128 8.55 4.96 -15.76
C ASN A 128 9.73 4.97 -14.77
N LEU A 129 9.46 4.67 -13.49
CA LEU A 129 10.50 4.58 -12.47
C LEU A 129 11.61 3.58 -12.84
N LEU A 130 11.24 2.37 -13.27
CA LEU A 130 12.20 1.32 -13.64
C LEU A 130 13.07 1.72 -14.84
N GLN A 131 12.52 2.53 -15.75
CA GLN A 131 13.24 3.04 -16.92
C GLN A 131 14.00 4.34 -16.63
N GLY A 132 13.95 4.86 -15.40
CA GLY A 132 14.58 6.14 -15.03
C GLY A 132 13.88 7.36 -15.60
N ARG A 133 12.61 7.22 -16.01
CA ARG A 133 11.76 8.33 -16.46
C ARG A 133 11.07 8.97 -15.24
N PRO A 134 10.71 10.26 -15.32
CA PRO A 134 9.96 10.93 -14.26
C PRO A 134 8.66 10.20 -13.92
N VAL A 135 8.29 10.20 -12.63
CA VAL A 135 7.08 9.58 -12.12
C VAL A 135 6.01 10.64 -11.91
N GLU A 136 4.82 10.38 -12.40
CA GLU A 136 3.65 11.21 -12.21
C GLU A 136 2.82 10.69 -11.04
N THR A 137 2.55 11.48 -10.01
CA THR A 137 1.84 10.98 -8.81
C THR A 137 0.33 11.09 -8.89
N GLY A 138 -0.21 11.79 -9.90
CA GLY A 138 -1.63 12.12 -10.00
C GLY A 138 -2.12 13.05 -8.88
N GLY A 139 -3.39 13.47 -8.96
CA GLY A 139 -4.04 14.19 -7.86
C GLY A 139 -5.26 15.02 -8.26
N PRO A 140 -6.11 15.42 -7.29
CA PRO A 140 -7.34 16.18 -7.55
C PRO A 140 -7.12 17.59 -8.13
N GLY A 141 -5.88 18.08 -8.16
CA GLY A 141 -5.46 19.34 -8.79
C GLY A 141 -4.64 19.19 -10.08
N GLY A 142 -4.53 17.96 -10.61
CA GLY A 142 -3.66 17.63 -11.74
C GLY A 142 -2.37 16.93 -11.31
N THR A 143 -1.64 16.42 -12.31
CA THR A 143 -0.47 15.58 -12.13
C THR A 143 0.74 16.38 -11.62
N THR A 144 1.28 15.99 -10.46
CA THR A 144 2.62 16.42 -10.02
C THR A 144 3.68 15.43 -10.48
N VAL A 145 4.76 15.94 -11.08
CA VAL A 145 5.89 15.14 -11.56
C VAL A 145 6.95 15.11 -10.47
N VAL A 146 7.31 13.92 -10.03
CA VAL A 146 8.42 13.66 -9.12
C VAL A 146 9.59 13.13 -9.93
N GLU A 147 10.73 13.80 -9.82
CA GLU A 147 11.95 13.36 -10.50
C GLU A 147 12.38 12.00 -9.92
N ALA A 148 12.50 11.00 -10.79
CA ALA A 148 12.96 9.69 -10.38
C ALA A 148 14.45 9.78 -10.00
N ALA A 149 14.75 9.70 -8.70
CA ALA A 149 16.13 9.51 -8.25
C ALA A 149 16.73 8.31 -9.00
N PRO A 150 17.94 8.42 -9.59
CA PRO A 150 18.46 7.43 -10.52
C PRO A 150 18.50 6.06 -9.85
N ALA A 151 17.69 5.13 -10.36
CA ALA A 151 17.74 3.74 -9.93
C ALA A 151 19.10 3.19 -10.36
N ALA A 152 19.97 2.90 -9.39
CA ALA A 152 21.21 2.18 -9.65
C ALA A 152 20.85 0.85 -10.33
N ARG A 153 21.30 0.64 -11.57
CA ARG A 153 21.11 -0.61 -12.29
C ARG A 153 21.84 -1.72 -11.54
N GLN A 154 21.14 -2.44 -10.68
CA GLN A 154 21.65 -3.65 -10.08
C GLN A 154 21.24 -4.82 -10.98
N ARG A 155 22.24 -5.46 -11.58
CA ARG A 155 22.05 -6.66 -12.39
C ARG A 155 21.77 -7.80 -11.42
N ILE A 156 20.57 -8.38 -11.47
CA ILE A 156 20.24 -9.55 -10.65
C ILE A 156 20.70 -10.79 -11.43
N THR A 157 21.78 -11.41 -10.97
CA THR A 157 22.26 -12.72 -11.42
C THR A 157 21.99 -13.78 -10.36
N VAL A 158 21.86 -15.04 -10.77
CA VAL A 158 21.55 -16.19 -9.89
C VAL A 158 22.52 -16.36 -8.71
N ASP A 159 23.70 -15.74 -8.75
CA ASP A 159 24.74 -15.83 -7.72
C ASP A 159 24.91 -14.57 -6.83
N GLY A 160 24.05 -13.55 -6.95
CA GLY A 160 24.09 -12.36 -6.10
C GLY A 160 24.00 -11.02 -6.84
N VAL A 161 23.95 -9.94 -6.05
CA VAL A 161 23.78 -8.55 -6.49
C VAL A 161 25.15 -7.89 -6.63
N GLU A 162 25.63 -7.69 -7.86
CA GLU A 162 26.77 -6.80 -8.11
C GLU A 162 26.29 -5.41 -8.50
N SER A 163 26.79 -4.42 -7.78
CA SER A 163 26.62 -3.00 -8.11
C SER A 163 27.55 -2.63 -9.26
N SER A 164 26.99 -2.34 -10.42
CA SER A 164 27.74 -1.79 -11.55
C SER A 164 27.98 -0.30 -11.29
N GLN A 165 29.15 0.03 -10.74
CA GLN A 165 29.71 1.37 -10.88
C GLN A 165 30.41 1.49 -12.24
N LYS A 166 30.38 2.72 -12.77
CA LYS A 166 30.98 3.12 -14.05
C LYS A 166 32.43 2.69 -14.22
#